data_AF-A0A3Q0CS69-F1
#
_entry.id   AF-A0A3Q0CS69-F1
#
_cell.length_a   1.000
_cell.length_b   1.000
_cell.length_c   1.000
_cell.angle_alpha   90.00
_cell.angle_beta   90.00
_cell.angle_gamma   90.00
#
_symmetry.space_group_name_H-M   'P 1'
#
loop_
_entity.id
_entity.type
_entity.pdbx_description
1 polymer ?
#
loop_
_entity_poly.entity_id
_entity_poly.type
_entity_poly.pdbx_seq_one_letter_code
_entity_poly.pdbx_strand_id
1 'polypeptide(L)'
;MAANYSSVGSRKEHVRVTSGPQPGFLERLSETSGGMFVGLMTFLLSFYLIFTNEGRALKTATSLAEGLSLVVSPDSIHSVAPENEGRLVHIIGALRTSKLLSDPNYGVHLPAVKLRRHVEMYQWVETEESSEYTEDGQVKKETKYSYNTEWRSEIVNSKNFDREIGHKNPSAMAVESFTATAPFVQIGRFFLSA
;
A
#
# COMPACT_ATOMS: atom_id res chain seq x y z
N MET A 1 -61.46 25.64 56.28
CA MET A 1 -60.07 25.51 55.76
C MET A 1 -60.18 24.47 54.63
N ALA A 2 -60.17 24.85 53.35
CA ALA A 2 -58.98 25.19 52.55
C ALA A 2 -57.95 24.03 52.58
N ALA A 3 -57.57 23.37 51.48
CA ALA A 3 -57.97 23.48 50.06
C ALA A 3 -57.76 22.08 49.39
N ASN A 4 -57.86 21.81 48.08
CA ASN A 4 -57.99 22.65 46.88
C ASN A 4 -58.62 21.84 45.70
N TYR A 5 -58.92 22.49 44.56
CA TYR A 5 -59.12 21.83 43.26
C TYR A 5 -57.91 22.07 42.34
N SER A 6 -57.38 21.02 41.71
CA SER A 6 -56.55 21.14 40.50
C SER A 6 -56.48 19.81 39.74
N SER A 7 -57.19 19.70 38.63
CA SER A 7 -57.02 18.64 37.64
C SER A 7 -55.91 19.02 36.65
N VAL A 8 -54.83 18.23 36.54
CA VAL A 8 -53.96 18.22 35.35
C VAL A 8 -53.39 16.82 35.14
N GLY A 9 -53.53 16.30 33.91
CA GLY A 9 -52.51 15.46 33.27
C GLY A 9 -52.39 14.00 33.72
N SER A 10 -53.12 13.11 33.05
CA SER A 10 -52.61 11.76 32.80
C SER A 10 -51.35 11.88 31.95
N ARG A 11 -50.17 11.68 32.55
CA ARG A 11 -48.91 11.57 31.82
C ARG A 11 -48.87 10.20 31.14
N LYS A 12 -49.28 10.14 29.88
CA LYS A 12 -49.15 8.93 29.06
C LYS A 12 -47.69 8.68 28.71
N GLU A 13 -47.03 7.86 29.51
CA GLU A 13 -45.75 7.26 29.11
C GLU A 13 -46.04 6.07 28.19
N HIS A 14 -45.35 6.01 27.05
CA HIS A 14 -45.47 4.92 26.09
C HIS A 14 -44.16 4.12 26.05
N VAL A 15 -44.09 3.08 26.89
CA VAL A 15 -42.99 2.10 26.83
C VAL A 15 -43.35 1.05 25.79
N ARG A 16 -42.69 1.09 24.62
CA ARG A 16 -42.79 0.03 23.61
C ARG A 16 -41.82 -1.10 23.94
N VAL A 17 -42.23 -2.02 24.81
CA VAL A 17 -41.53 -3.30 24.97
C VAL A 17 -41.78 -4.14 23.72
N THR A 18 -40.79 -4.22 22.84
CA THR A 18 -40.83 -5.13 21.69
C THR A 18 -40.30 -6.49 22.12
N SER A 19 -41.18 -7.34 22.64
CA SER A 19 -40.86 -8.75 22.87
C SER A 19 -40.80 -9.49 21.54
N GLY A 20 -39.59 -9.70 21.01
CA GLY A 20 -39.37 -10.73 20.00
C GLY A 20 -39.64 -12.13 20.60
N PRO A 21 -40.00 -13.14 19.79
CA PRO A 21 -40.04 -14.51 20.28
C PRO A 21 -38.65 -14.87 20.83
N GLN A 22 -38.60 -15.62 21.95
CA GLN A 22 -37.35 -16.25 22.33
C GLN A 22 -36.96 -17.20 21.19
N PRO A 23 -35.74 -17.09 20.61
CA PRO A 23 -35.36 -17.95 19.50
C PRO A 23 -35.50 -19.40 19.94
N GLY A 24 -36.12 -20.21 19.10
CA GLY A 24 -36.56 -21.56 19.45
C GLY A 24 -35.37 -22.45 19.85
N PHE A 25 -35.62 -23.51 20.61
CA PHE A 25 -34.56 -24.47 20.95
C PHE A 25 -33.81 -24.99 19.71
N LEU A 26 -34.56 -25.24 18.61
CA LEU A 26 -34.00 -25.63 17.31
C LEU A 26 -33.24 -24.48 16.60
N GLU A 27 -33.64 -23.24 16.79
CA GLU A 27 -33.01 -22.06 16.19
C GLU A 27 -31.65 -21.81 16.84
N ARG A 28 -31.60 -21.81 18.18
CA ARG A 28 -30.34 -21.74 18.96
C ARG A 28 -29.42 -22.93 18.72
N LEU A 29 -29.98 -24.14 18.55
CA LEU A 29 -29.21 -25.33 18.14
C LEU A 29 -28.68 -25.21 16.71
N SER A 30 -29.44 -24.61 15.79
CA SER A 30 -28.99 -24.42 14.41
C SER A 30 -27.88 -23.36 14.32
N GLU A 31 -27.97 -22.28 15.10
CA GLU A 31 -26.91 -21.27 15.21
C GLU A 31 -25.61 -21.88 15.78
N THR A 32 -25.70 -22.67 16.86
CA THR A 32 -24.51 -23.33 17.44
C THR A 32 -23.96 -24.45 16.56
N SER A 33 -24.80 -25.23 15.89
CA SER A 33 -24.37 -26.29 14.96
C SER A 33 -23.74 -25.72 13.68
N GLY A 34 -24.29 -24.60 13.16
CA GLY A 34 -23.72 -23.86 12.05
C GLY A 34 -22.35 -23.28 12.40
N GLY A 35 -22.22 -22.66 13.57
CA GLY A 35 -20.95 -22.17 14.11
C GLY A 35 -19.90 -23.29 14.25
N MET A 36 -20.30 -24.48 14.71
CA MET A 36 -19.42 -25.65 14.80
C MET A 36 -18.93 -26.11 13.42
N PHE A 37 -19.80 -26.17 12.41
CA PHE A 37 -19.41 -26.56 11.05
C PHE A 37 -18.47 -25.53 10.41
N VAL A 38 -18.77 -24.23 10.54
CA VAL A 38 -17.89 -23.15 10.08
C VAL A 38 -16.53 -23.23 10.78
N GLY A 39 -16.52 -23.42 12.11
CA GLY A 39 -15.29 -23.61 12.88
C GLY A 39 -14.44 -24.79 12.40
N LEU A 40 -15.07 -25.94 12.12
CA LEU A 40 -14.38 -27.12 11.57
C LEU A 40 -13.82 -26.87 10.16
N MET A 41 -14.58 -26.19 9.29
CA MET A 41 -14.11 -25.81 7.95
C MET A 41 -12.94 -24.82 8.03
N THR A 42 -13.02 -23.81 8.90
CA THR A 42 -11.92 -22.85 9.13
C THR A 42 -10.68 -23.55 9.71
N PHE A 43 -10.86 -24.50 10.62
CA PHE A 43 -9.78 -25.30 11.19
C PHE A 43 -9.06 -26.12 10.10
N LEU A 44 -9.78 -26.86 9.25
CA LEU A 44 -9.19 -27.61 8.14
C LEU A 44 -8.53 -26.70 7.10
N LEU A 45 -9.16 -25.56 6.77
CA LEU A 45 -8.59 -24.55 5.87
C LEU A 45 -7.29 -23.95 6.42
N SER A 46 -7.17 -23.78 7.75
CA SER A 46 -5.95 -23.25 8.37
C SER A 46 -4.73 -24.14 8.10
N PHE A 47 -4.86 -25.46 8.20
CA PHE A 47 -3.78 -26.40 7.85
C PHE A 47 -3.41 -26.34 6.37
N TYR A 48 -4.41 -26.25 5.47
CA TYR A 48 -4.15 -26.12 4.04
C TYR A 48 -3.38 -24.83 3.70
N LEU A 49 -3.75 -23.70 4.31
CA LEU A 49 -3.07 -22.42 4.15
C LEU A 49 -1.65 -22.45 4.71
N ILE A 50 -1.46 -22.97 5.93
CA ILE A 50 -0.14 -23.10 6.58
C ILE A 50 0.76 -24.02 5.75
N PHE A 51 0.31 -25.22 5.39
CA PHE A 51 1.09 -26.18 4.61
C PHE A 51 1.47 -25.63 3.23
N THR A 52 0.56 -24.91 2.56
CA THR A 52 0.85 -24.27 1.27
C THR A 52 1.86 -23.14 1.42
N ASN A 53 1.79 -22.37 2.51
CA ASN A 53 2.73 -21.28 2.79
C ASN A 53 4.13 -21.81 3.15
N GLU A 54 4.21 -22.77 4.07
CA GLU A 54 5.45 -23.44 4.49
C GLU A 54 6.10 -24.21 3.33
N GLY A 55 5.31 -24.94 2.53
CA GLY A 55 5.81 -25.64 1.35
C GLY A 55 6.41 -24.70 0.30
N ARG A 56 5.83 -23.50 0.11
CA ARG A 56 6.41 -22.44 -0.74
C ARG A 56 7.69 -21.87 -0.13
N ALA A 57 7.69 -21.56 1.17
CA ALA A 57 8.85 -21.03 1.87
C ALA A 57 10.04 -22.00 1.83
N LEU A 58 9.81 -23.27 2.16
CA LEU A 58 10.83 -24.32 2.15
C LEU A 58 11.35 -24.58 0.72
N LYS A 59 10.46 -24.69 -0.28
CA LYS A 59 10.90 -24.84 -1.69
C LYS A 59 11.77 -23.66 -2.15
N THR A 60 11.43 -22.45 -1.73
CA THR A 60 12.20 -21.24 -2.06
C THR A 60 13.56 -21.25 -1.36
N ALA A 61 13.61 -21.60 -0.07
CA ALA A 61 14.85 -21.71 0.69
C ALA A 61 15.78 -22.79 0.13
N THR A 62 15.27 -23.99 -0.19
CA THR A 62 16.06 -25.07 -0.79
C THR A 62 16.56 -24.68 -2.19
N SER A 63 15.71 -24.10 -3.04
CA SER A 63 16.12 -23.66 -4.39
C SER A 63 17.16 -22.53 -4.34
N LEU A 64 17.08 -21.62 -3.36
CA LEU A 64 18.07 -20.58 -3.16
C LEU A 64 19.40 -21.15 -2.63
N ALA A 65 19.36 -22.13 -1.73
CA ALA A 65 20.55 -22.81 -1.23
C ALA A 65 21.25 -23.65 -2.31
N GLU A 66 20.47 -24.36 -3.15
CA GLU A 66 20.96 -25.05 -4.34
C GLU A 66 21.62 -24.06 -5.30
N GLY A 67 20.92 -22.97 -5.65
CA GLY A 67 21.44 -21.89 -6.48
C GLY A 67 22.75 -21.30 -5.95
N LEU A 68 22.83 -21.01 -4.64
CA LEU A 68 24.03 -20.50 -3.98
C LEU A 68 25.21 -21.49 -4.07
N SER A 69 24.95 -22.80 -3.96
CA SER A 69 26.02 -23.81 -4.06
C SER A 69 26.57 -23.99 -5.49
N LEU A 70 25.82 -23.54 -6.50
CA LEU A 70 26.25 -23.51 -7.91
C LEU A 70 26.99 -22.23 -8.31
N VAL A 71 26.92 -21.16 -7.49
CA VAL A 71 27.56 -19.87 -7.75
C VAL A 71 29.09 -19.97 -7.69
N VAL A 72 29.75 -19.49 -8.74
CA VAL A 72 31.22 -19.32 -8.79
C VAL A 72 31.58 -17.86 -8.51
N SER A 73 32.60 -17.62 -7.70
CA SER A 73 33.27 -16.30 -7.67
C SER A 73 34.54 -16.37 -8.51
N PRO A 74 34.63 -15.72 -9.69
CA PRO A 74 35.83 -15.76 -10.52
C PRO A 74 37.03 -15.06 -9.86
N ASP A 75 38.23 -15.62 -10.00
CA ASP A 75 39.47 -15.05 -9.44
C ASP A 75 39.83 -13.65 -9.96
N SER A 76 39.30 -13.28 -11.14
CA SER A 76 39.57 -11.99 -11.78
C SER A 76 38.36 -11.48 -12.54
N ILE A 77 38.01 -10.21 -12.31
CA ILE A 77 36.99 -9.49 -13.10
C ILE A 77 37.53 -9.01 -14.47
N HIS A 78 38.83 -9.13 -14.73
CA HIS A 78 39.49 -8.58 -15.91
C HIS A 78 39.59 -9.54 -17.10
N SER A 79 39.10 -10.77 -16.94
CA SER A 79 39.07 -11.85 -17.93
C SER A 79 37.78 -12.67 -17.76
N VAL A 80 37.16 -13.08 -18.87
CA VAL A 80 36.04 -14.02 -18.85
C VAL A 80 36.60 -15.41 -19.11
N ALA A 81 36.46 -16.32 -18.15
CA ALA A 81 36.93 -17.70 -18.26
C ALA A 81 35.86 -18.58 -18.93
N PRO A 82 36.13 -19.24 -20.07
CA PRO A 82 35.12 -20.03 -20.81
C PRO A 82 34.50 -21.19 -20.00
N GLU A 83 35.21 -21.70 -19.00
CA GLU A 83 34.72 -22.71 -18.04
C GLU A 83 33.55 -22.26 -17.16
N ASN A 84 33.28 -20.95 -17.10
CA ASN A 84 32.15 -20.37 -16.36
C ASN A 84 30.96 -20.01 -17.25
N GLU A 85 31.02 -20.30 -18.55
CA GLU A 85 29.90 -20.07 -19.47
C GLU A 85 28.65 -20.87 -19.05
N GLY A 86 27.49 -20.20 -19.03
CA GLY A 86 26.24 -20.79 -18.55
C GLY A 86 26.14 -21.05 -17.03
N ARG A 87 27.16 -20.70 -16.23
CA ARG A 87 27.14 -20.83 -14.76
C ARG A 87 26.68 -19.53 -14.09
N LEU A 88 26.12 -19.65 -12.88
CA LEU A 88 25.91 -18.49 -12.03
C LEU A 88 27.26 -17.97 -11.54
N VAL A 89 27.55 -16.69 -11.77
CA VAL A 89 28.77 -16.03 -11.31
C VAL A 89 28.47 -14.87 -10.37
N HIS A 90 29.28 -14.73 -9.33
CA HIS A 90 29.25 -13.62 -8.40
C HIS A 90 30.53 -12.80 -8.55
N ILE A 91 30.38 -11.53 -8.90
CA ILE A 91 31.50 -10.60 -9.13
C ILE A 91 31.32 -9.36 -8.26
N ILE A 92 32.44 -8.85 -7.74
CA ILE A 92 32.51 -7.59 -7.00
C ILE A 92 33.56 -6.72 -7.67
N GLY A 93 33.25 -5.44 -7.90
CA GLY A 93 34.23 -4.50 -8.44
C GLY A 93 33.64 -3.12 -8.73
N ALA A 94 34.52 -2.19 -9.07
CA ALA A 94 34.12 -0.83 -9.42
C ALA A 94 33.34 -0.80 -10.75
N LEU A 95 32.14 -0.22 -10.71
CA LEU A 95 31.32 0.05 -11.89
C LEU A 95 32.01 1.08 -12.78
N ARG A 96 32.01 0.83 -14.09
CA ARG A 96 32.50 1.77 -15.11
C ARG A 96 31.41 2.01 -16.15
N THR A 97 31.24 3.27 -16.54
CA THR A 97 30.37 3.67 -17.65
C THR A 97 31.23 4.24 -18.79
N SER A 98 30.74 4.14 -20.03
CA SER A 98 31.47 4.64 -21.21
C SER A 98 31.24 6.12 -21.51
N LYS A 99 30.23 6.73 -20.89
CA LYS A 99 29.82 8.14 -21.08
C LYS A 99 29.42 8.75 -19.74
N LEU A 100 29.55 10.07 -19.64
CA LEU A 100 28.94 10.86 -18.57
C LEU A 100 27.44 10.98 -18.82
N LEU A 101 26.65 11.01 -17.75
CA LEU A 101 25.23 11.38 -17.80
C LEU A 101 25.08 12.89 -17.60
N SER A 102 24.01 13.44 -18.16
CA SER A 102 23.74 14.87 -18.22
C SER A 102 22.31 15.18 -17.78
N ASP A 103 22.12 16.17 -16.92
CA ASP A 103 20.84 16.89 -16.80
C ASP A 103 20.97 18.20 -17.60
N PRO A 104 20.33 18.32 -18.79
CA PRO A 104 20.49 19.48 -19.65
C PRO A 104 19.85 20.76 -19.08
N ASN A 105 18.89 20.65 -18.15
CA ASN A 105 18.19 21.83 -17.61
C ASN A 105 19.05 22.56 -16.55
N TYR A 106 20.00 21.85 -15.93
CA TYR A 106 20.83 22.35 -14.83
C TYR A 106 22.34 22.28 -15.10
N GLY A 107 22.76 21.81 -16.27
CA GLY A 107 24.18 21.69 -16.63
C GLY A 107 24.97 20.68 -15.77
N VAL A 108 24.28 19.70 -15.16
CA VAL A 108 24.91 18.71 -14.28
C VAL A 108 25.46 17.57 -15.14
N HIS A 109 26.77 17.36 -15.09
CA HIS A 109 27.47 16.31 -15.82
C HIS A 109 28.32 15.45 -14.87
N LEU A 110 28.13 14.14 -14.85
CA LEU A 110 28.95 13.23 -14.04
C LEU A 110 29.03 11.79 -14.60
N PRO A 111 30.11 11.05 -14.30
CA PRO A 111 30.16 9.60 -14.53
C PRO A 111 29.26 8.89 -13.51
N ALA A 112 28.10 8.42 -13.96
CA ALA A 112 27.14 7.68 -13.14
C ALA A 112 26.42 6.62 -13.96
N VAL A 113 25.99 5.54 -13.30
CA VAL A 113 25.14 4.49 -13.91
C VAL A 113 23.72 5.01 -14.15
N LYS A 114 23.20 5.83 -13.24
CA LYS A 114 21.87 6.44 -13.34
C LYS A 114 21.90 7.83 -12.73
N LEU A 115 21.31 8.80 -13.41
CA LEU A 115 21.12 10.17 -12.96
C LEU A 115 19.61 10.43 -12.90
N ARG A 116 19.09 10.73 -11.71
CA ARG A 116 17.66 11.01 -11.49
C ARG A 116 17.52 12.39 -10.84
N ARG A 117 16.80 13.29 -11.52
CA ARG A 117 16.23 14.49 -10.90
C ARG A 117 14.88 14.11 -10.31
N HIS A 118 14.77 14.12 -8.99
CA HIS A 118 13.50 14.05 -8.29
C HIS A 118 12.97 15.48 -8.12
N VAL A 119 11.73 15.73 -8.52
CA VAL A 119 11.06 17.02 -8.31
C VAL A 119 9.76 16.78 -7.57
N GLU A 120 9.52 17.64 -6.58
CA GLU A 120 8.27 17.74 -5.86
C GLU A 120 7.81 19.19 -5.88
N MET A 121 6.49 19.40 -5.85
CA MET A 121 5.89 20.72 -5.75
C MET A 121 5.13 20.80 -4.42
N TYR A 122 5.44 21.84 -3.64
CA TYR A 122 4.70 22.20 -2.44
C TYR A 122 3.36 22.80 -2.85
N GLN A 123 2.27 22.08 -2.61
CA GLN A 123 0.96 22.39 -3.17
C GLN A 123 -0.15 21.95 -2.23
N TRP A 124 -1.36 22.48 -2.41
CA TRP A 124 -2.53 22.06 -1.66
C TRP A 124 -2.89 20.61 -1.97
N VAL A 125 -3.25 19.88 -0.93
CA VAL A 125 -3.83 18.54 -0.97
C VAL A 125 -5.13 18.59 -0.18
N GLU A 126 -6.18 17.98 -0.74
CA GLU A 126 -7.44 17.73 -0.05
C GLU A 126 -7.42 16.30 0.50
N THR A 127 -7.79 16.14 1.77
CA THR A 127 -7.97 14.84 2.42
C THR A 127 -9.44 14.68 2.81
N GLU A 128 -10.07 13.61 2.33
CA GLU A 128 -11.44 13.24 2.68
C GLU A 128 -11.44 12.27 3.88
N GLU A 129 -12.21 12.61 4.92
CA GLU A 129 -12.52 11.73 6.05
C GLU A 129 -14.04 11.47 6.06
N SER A 130 -14.46 10.23 5.86
CA SER A 130 -15.87 9.82 5.81
C SER A 130 -16.24 8.97 7.02
N SER A 131 -17.32 9.36 7.73
CA SER A 131 -17.88 8.65 8.88
C SER A 131 -19.36 8.36 8.69
N GLU A 132 -19.82 7.19 9.13
CA GLU A 132 -21.24 6.82 9.10
C GLU A 132 -21.80 6.71 10.52
N TYR A 133 -22.98 7.27 10.74
CA TYR A 133 -23.67 7.22 12.03
C TYR A 133 -25.19 7.09 11.84
N THR A 134 -25.86 6.46 12.81
CA THR A 134 -27.31 6.26 12.78
C THR A 134 -28.01 7.33 13.61
N GLU A 135 -28.91 8.09 12.99
CA GLU A 135 -29.75 9.10 13.64
C GLU A 135 -31.19 8.93 13.17
N ASP A 136 -32.15 8.94 14.10
CA ASP A 136 -33.58 8.69 13.85
C ASP A 136 -33.89 7.39 13.07
N GLY A 137 -33.01 6.39 13.17
CA GLY A 137 -33.14 5.12 12.46
C GLY A 137 -32.72 5.15 10.99
N GLN A 138 -32.14 6.27 10.51
CA GLN A 138 -31.52 6.38 9.21
C GLN A 138 -29.99 6.38 9.34
N VAL A 139 -29.29 5.68 8.44
CA VAL A 139 -27.83 5.76 8.32
C VAL A 139 -27.49 7.06 7.58
N LYS A 140 -26.75 7.94 8.24
CA LYS A 140 -26.22 9.17 7.66
C LYS A 140 -24.71 9.01 7.43
N LYS A 141 -24.23 9.53 6.31
CA LYS A 141 -22.79 9.63 5.99
C LYS A 141 -22.38 11.10 6.12
N GLU A 142 -21.44 11.38 7.00
CA GLU A 142 -20.76 12.68 7.09
C GLU A 142 -19.40 12.56 6.41
N THR A 143 -19.12 13.49 5.49
CA THR A 143 -17.85 13.57 4.77
C THR A 143 -17.22 14.92 5.07
N LYS A 144 -15.98 14.89 5.58
CA LYS A 144 -15.22 16.07 6.03
C LYS A 144 -13.97 16.21 5.18
N TYR A 145 -13.86 17.36 4.51
CA TYR A 145 -12.69 17.72 3.72
C TYR A 145 -11.71 18.56 4.55
N SER A 146 -10.43 18.19 4.53
CA SER A 146 -9.33 18.93 5.16
C SER A 146 -8.31 19.34 4.10
N TYR A 147 -7.74 20.54 4.24
CA TYR A 147 -6.84 21.14 3.24
C TYR A 147 -5.50 21.49 3.88
N ASN A 148 -4.42 20.92 3.34
CA ASN A 148 -3.07 21.16 3.82
C ASN A 148 -2.07 21.19 2.67
N THR A 149 -0.98 21.93 2.82
CA THR A 149 0.07 22.01 1.81
C THR A 149 1.15 20.97 2.05
N GLU A 150 1.41 20.14 1.04
CA GLU A 150 2.35 19.01 1.09
C GLU A 150 3.32 19.05 -0.10
N TRP A 151 4.48 18.42 0.06
CA TRP A 151 5.33 18.07 -1.07
C TRP A 151 4.77 16.85 -1.78
N ARG A 152 4.44 16.98 -3.07
CA ARG A 152 4.04 15.85 -3.93
C ARG A 152 4.85 15.85 -5.20
N SER A 153 5.26 14.67 -5.65
CA SER A 153 5.97 14.43 -6.92
C SER A 153 5.06 14.52 -8.16
N GLU A 154 3.75 14.55 -7.94
CA GLU A 154 2.71 14.64 -8.95
C GLU A 154 1.91 15.93 -8.76
N ILE A 155 1.21 16.36 -9.81
CA ILE A 155 0.35 17.54 -9.77
C ILE A 155 -1.05 17.19 -9.25
N VAL A 156 -1.46 17.87 -8.18
CA VAL A 156 -2.79 17.76 -7.58
C VAL A 156 -3.70 18.81 -8.23
N ASN A 157 -4.64 18.37 -9.06
CA ASN A 157 -5.58 19.25 -9.74
C ASN A 157 -6.62 19.82 -8.77
N SER A 158 -6.36 21.01 -8.24
CA SER A 158 -7.23 21.69 -7.26
C SER A 158 -8.63 22.04 -7.77
N LYS A 159 -8.90 21.91 -9.08
CA LYS A 159 -10.27 22.05 -9.63
C LYS A 159 -11.21 20.91 -9.24
N ASN A 160 -10.64 19.80 -8.75
CA ASN A 160 -11.38 18.63 -8.28
C ASN A 160 -11.67 18.69 -6.77
N PHE A 161 -11.19 19.73 -6.06
CA PHE A 161 -11.46 19.93 -4.64
C PHE A 161 -12.92 20.36 -4.41
N ASP A 162 -13.52 19.88 -3.33
CA ASP A 162 -14.82 20.31 -2.82
C ASP A 162 -14.85 21.84 -2.61
N ARG A 163 -13.73 22.42 -2.16
CA ARG A 163 -13.54 23.87 -2.03
C ARG A 163 -12.22 24.36 -2.65
N GLU A 164 -12.24 24.64 -3.96
CA GLU A 164 -11.13 25.30 -4.68
C GLU A 164 -10.78 26.71 -4.12
N ILE A 165 -11.76 27.46 -3.59
CA ILE A 165 -11.57 28.86 -3.17
C ILE A 165 -10.64 28.94 -1.94
N GLY A 166 -9.39 29.34 -2.20
CA GLY A 166 -8.29 29.43 -1.22
C GLY A 166 -7.18 28.41 -1.45
N HIS A 167 -7.46 27.34 -2.20
CA HIS A 167 -6.60 26.15 -2.32
C HIS A 167 -6.14 25.89 -3.76
N LYS A 168 -5.82 26.95 -4.51
CA LYS A 168 -5.47 26.84 -5.94
C LYS A 168 -4.03 26.38 -6.15
N ASN A 169 -3.86 25.32 -6.92
CA ASN A 169 -2.56 24.83 -7.39
C ASN A 169 -2.27 25.32 -8.83
N PRO A 170 -0.98 25.42 -9.23
CA PRO A 170 -0.59 25.57 -10.63
C PRO A 170 -1.15 24.43 -11.50
N SER A 171 -1.35 24.68 -12.80
CA SER A 171 -1.83 23.66 -13.76
C SER A 171 -0.72 22.78 -14.36
N ALA A 172 0.54 23.08 -14.06
CA ALA A 172 1.71 22.28 -14.41
C ALA A 172 2.82 22.51 -13.37
N MET A 173 3.70 21.53 -13.17
CA MET A 173 4.93 21.75 -12.41
C MET A 173 5.92 22.56 -13.27
N ALA A 174 6.58 23.57 -12.68
CA ALA A 174 7.56 24.39 -13.41
C ALA A 174 8.83 23.63 -13.84
N VAL A 175 9.08 22.47 -13.21
CA VAL A 175 10.20 21.57 -13.49
C VAL A 175 9.67 20.14 -13.40
N GLU A 176 9.99 19.31 -14.39
CA GLU A 176 9.61 17.90 -14.41
C GLU A 176 10.68 17.02 -13.75
N SER A 177 10.29 15.85 -13.22
CA SER A 177 11.26 14.81 -12.86
C SER A 177 11.95 14.26 -14.11
N PHE A 178 13.24 13.92 -14.00
CA PHE A 178 14.05 13.43 -15.13
C PHE A 178 14.85 12.20 -14.71
N THR A 179 15.11 11.29 -15.65
CA THR A 179 15.98 10.13 -15.43
C THR A 179 16.76 9.81 -16.71
N ALA A 180 18.07 9.73 -16.57
CA ALA A 180 18.97 9.16 -17.56
C ALA A 180 19.65 7.91 -16.97
N THR A 181 19.84 6.89 -17.79
CA THR A 181 20.58 5.66 -17.46
C THR A 181 21.73 5.51 -18.45
N ALA A 182 22.89 5.06 -17.98
CA ALA A 182 24.03 4.79 -18.84
C ALA A 182 23.72 3.58 -19.75
N PRO A 183 23.88 3.70 -21.09
CA PRO A 183 23.53 2.62 -22.02
C PRO A 183 24.48 1.42 -21.92
N PHE A 184 25.67 1.62 -21.34
CA PHE A 184 26.65 0.57 -21.11
C PHE A 184 27.27 0.75 -19.72
N VAL A 185 27.15 -0.30 -18.91
CA VAL A 185 27.70 -0.40 -17.56
C VAL A 185 28.49 -1.70 -17.50
N GLN A 186 29.68 -1.67 -16.91
CA GLN A 186 30.52 -2.87 -16.80
C GLN A 186 31.27 -2.93 -15.46
N ILE A 187 31.56 -4.15 -15.02
CA ILE A 187 32.49 -4.47 -13.94
C ILE A 187 33.63 -5.28 -14.56
N GLY A 188 34.81 -4.69 -14.67
CA GLY A 188 35.94 -5.32 -15.35
C GLY A 188 35.64 -5.59 -16.84
N ARG A 189 35.45 -6.86 -17.23
CA ARG A 189 35.02 -7.30 -18.58
C ARG A 189 33.55 -7.70 -18.68
N PHE A 190 32.83 -7.75 -17.57
CA PHE A 190 31.44 -8.17 -17.52
C PHE A 190 30.52 -6.96 -17.75
N PHE A 191 29.67 -7.05 -18.77
CA PHE A 191 28.64 -6.04 -19.05
C PHE A 191 27.38 -6.34 -18.24
N LEU A 192 26.80 -5.30 -17.63
CA LEU A 192 25.50 -5.37 -16.98
C LEU A 192 24.43 -4.92 -17.97
N SER A 193 23.38 -5.72 -18.16
CA SER A 193 22.19 -5.31 -18.91
C SER A 193 21.46 -4.18 -18.18
N ALA A 194 20.88 -3.25 -18.95
CA ALA A 194 20.01 -2.18 -18.47
C ALA A 194 18.59 -2.68 -18.16
#